data_AF-A0A4P6PHM4-F1
#
_entry.id   AF-A0A4P6PHM4-F1
#
_cell.length_a   1.000
_cell.length_b   1.000
_cell.length_c   1.000
_cell.angle_alpha   90.00
_cell.angle_beta   90.00
_cell.angle_gamma   90.00
#
_symmetry.space_group_name_H-M   'P 1'
#
loop_
_entity.id
_entity.type
_entity.pdbx_description
1 polymer ?
#
loop_
_entity_poly.entity_id
_entity_poly.type
_entity_poly.pdbx_seq_one_letter_code
_entity_poly.pdbx_strand_id
1 'polypeptide(L)'
;MGIVENGSEQLVAIENPWNAVGWFEVRTAFELFNRAQYSNAAKVLSELLQKVQAHEVRVIVEFLRDIMQAVADWDAFQHARALKAMERAVRELPKVQGLIEAEFPELHLLLEWLETARDHLRALKIAKDGALPLSEPLCEELLSNALRRARLEGKYEDATARLYSLFEKEVKRRLLEQHNLDNSACLLDSIPETIRDDYSRYADEKNVCRFGLKGTVHLLQALGSQDLFVERYLEKEKEIDRAIGARNASILGHGTQPITEAKFDELLILVLFVLGVKEDEVLCIPKIQKS
;
A
#
# COMPACT_ATOMS: atom_id res chain seq x y z
N MET A 1 -66.01 -16.08 -6.20
CA MET A 1 -65.95 -14.76 -5.54
C MET A 1 -65.48 -15.00 -4.11
N GLY A 2 -64.26 -14.58 -3.77
CA GLY A 2 -63.73 -14.72 -2.42
C GLY A 2 -64.22 -13.56 -1.56
N ILE A 3 -64.74 -13.86 -0.37
CA ILE A 3 -65.19 -12.87 0.61
C ILE A 3 -63.98 -12.56 1.50
N VAL A 4 -63.67 -11.27 1.69
CA VAL A 4 -62.62 -10.82 2.61
C VAL A 4 -63.18 -10.81 4.02
N GLU A 5 -62.58 -11.56 4.95
CA GLU A 5 -62.92 -11.52 6.37
C GLU A 5 -62.29 -10.28 7.03
N ASN A 6 -63.13 -9.29 7.33
CA ASN A 6 -62.76 -8.10 8.09
C ASN A 6 -62.26 -8.49 9.50
N GLY A 7 -61.07 -8.02 9.87
CA GLY A 7 -60.50 -8.18 11.23
C GLY A 7 -59.30 -9.12 11.35
N SER A 8 -58.81 -9.68 10.24
CA SER A 8 -57.59 -10.53 10.20
C SER A 8 -56.32 -9.78 9.77
N GLU A 9 -56.41 -8.46 9.58
CA GLU A 9 -55.29 -7.61 9.19
C GLU A 9 -54.29 -7.49 10.35
N GLN A 10 -53.21 -8.25 10.27
CA GLN A 10 -52.04 -8.04 11.12
C GLN A 10 -51.14 -6.99 10.46
N LEU A 11 -50.90 -5.88 11.15
CA LEU A 11 -49.78 -4.99 10.86
C LEU A 11 -48.50 -5.77 11.13
N VAL A 12 -47.98 -6.45 10.11
CA VAL A 12 -46.63 -7.02 10.15
C VAL A 12 -45.68 -5.84 10.07
N ALA A 13 -45.22 -5.39 11.24
CA ALA A 13 -44.05 -4.52 11.28
C ALA A 13 -42.92 -5.30 10.62
N ILE A 14 -42.49 -4.87 9.44
CA ILE A 14 -41.28 -5.39 8.80
C ILE A 14 -40.14 -4.90 9.71
N GLU A 15 -39.73 -5.76 10.65
CA GLU A 15 -38.54 -5.48 11.45
C GLU A 15 -37.37 -5.29 10.48
N ASN A 16 -36.57 -4.23 10.70
CA ASN A 16 -35.35 -4.02 9.93
C ASN A 16 -34.52 -5.32 10.01
N PRO A 17 -34.16 -5.96 8.88
CA PRO A 17 -33.42 -7.21 8.86
C PRO A 17 -32.12 -7.19 9.68
N TRP A 18 -31.53 -6.00 9.85
CA TRP A 18 -30.33 -5.75 10.64
C TRP A 18 -30.57 -5.75 12.16
N ASN A 19 -31.76 -5.38 12.62
CA ASN A 19 -32.12 -5.37 14.05
C ASN A 19 -32.21 -6.79 14.62
N ALA A 20 -32.53 -7.77 13.77
CA ALA A 20 -32.54 -9.18 14.14
C ALA A 20 -31.18 -9.86 13.92
N VAL A 21 -30.30 -9.33 13.04
CA VAL A 21 -29.03 -9.96 12.66
C VAL A 21 -27.95 -8.96 12.23
N GLY A 22 -26.76 -9.01 12.86
CA GLY A 22 -25.49 -8.70 12.18
C GLY A 22 -25.01 -7.25 12.14
N TRP A 23 -25.81 -6.27 12.59
CA TRP A 23 -25.42 -4.86 12.52
C TRP A 23 -24.14 -4.56 13.31
N PHE A 24 -24.00 -5.14 14.50
CA PHE A 24 -22.82 -4.95 15.35
C PHE A 24 -21.55 -5.54 14.70
N GLU A 25 -21.66 -6.70 14.05
CA GLU A 25 -20.56 -7.34 13.35
C GLU A 25 -20.10 -6.52 12.14
N VAL A 26 -21.01 -5.93 11.37
CA VAL A 26 -20.64 -5.03 10.27
C VAL A 26 -19.89 -3.80 10.78
N ARG A 27 -20.39 -3.18 11.86
CA ARG A 27 -19.69 -2.04 12.49
C ARG A 27 -18.33 -2.43 13.03
N THR A 28 -18.21 -3.60 13.65
CA THR A 28 -16.93 -4.16 14.10
C THR A 28 -15.96 -4.32 12.92
N ALA A 29 -16.43 -4.82 11.78
CA ALA A 29 -15.63 -4.94 10.57
C ALA A 29 -15.16 -3.56 10.06
N PHE A 30 -15.99 -2.52 10.11
CA PHE A 30 -15.58 -1.15 9.75
C PHE A 30 -14.51 -0.60 10.68
N GLU A 31 -14.63 -0.83 11.99
CA GLU A 31 -13.61 -0.41 12.95
C GLU A 31 -12.28 -1.13 12.73
N LEU A 32 -12.31 -2.43 12.42
CA LEU A 32 -11.13 -3.21 12.05
C LEU A 32 -10.51 -2.70 10.75
N PHE A 33 -11.32 -2.42 9.73
CA PHE A 33 -10.88 -1.88 8.43
C PHE A 33 -10.14 -0.55 8.61
N ASN A 34 -10.69 0.37 9.41
CA ASN A 34 -10.09 1.68 9.70
C ASN A 34 -8.75 1.60 10.45
N ARG A 35 -8.43 0.45 11.06
CA ARG A 35 -7.17 0.16 11.75
C ARG A 35 -6.22 -0.70 10.90
N ALA A 36 -6.44 -0.76 9.59
CA ALA A 36 -5.71 -1.60 8.64
C ALA A 36 -5.77 -3.11 8.93
N GLN A 37 -6.72 -3.57 9.74
CA GLN A 37 -6.93 -4.99 10.03
C GLN A 37 -7.88 -5.63 9.00
N TYR A 38 -7.58 -5.44 7.72
CA TYR A 38 -8.47 -5.78 6.60
C TYR A 38 -8.86 -7.26 6.56
N SER A 39 -7.92 -8.15 6.84
CA SER A 39 -8.17 -9.60 6.91
C SER A 39 -9.10 -9.98 8.07
N ASN A 40 -8.93 -9.35 9.24
CA ASN A 40 -9.82 -9.55 10.38
C ASN A 40 -11.22 -9.00 10.09
N ALA A 41 -11.32 -7.84 9.42
CA ALA A 41 -12.59 -7.29 9.00
C ALA A 41 -13.35 -8.24 8.05
N ALA A 42 -12.67 -8.76 7.02
CA ALA A 42 -13.23 -9.77 6.12
C ALA A 42 -13.63 -11.07 6.84
N LYS A 43 -12.86 -11.48 7.86
CA LYS A 43 -13.16 -12.66 8.67
C LYS A 43 -14.46 -12.48 9.47
N VAL A 44 -14.64 -11.33 10.14
CA VAL A 44 -15.88 -11.01 10.88
C VAL A 44 -17.10 -11.10 9.97
N LEU A 45 -17.01 -10.52 8.76
CA LEU A 45 -18.12 -10.60 7.80
C LEU A 45 -18.34 -12.03 7.27
N SER A 46 -17.28 -12.83 7.10
CA SER A 46 -17.40 -14.23 6.70
C SER A 46 -18.12 -15.08 7.76
N GLU A 47 -17.86 -14.82 9.05
CA GLU A 47 -18.55 -15.47 10.17
C GLU A 47 -20.02 -15.01 10.26
N LEU A 48 -20.29 -13.73 9.99
CA LEU A 48 -21.66 -13.21 9.93
C LEU A 48 -22.49 -13.90 8.82
N LEU A 49 -21.90 -14.14 7.64
CA LEU A 49 -22.58 -14.81 6.53
C LEU A 49 -23.05 -16.24 6.82
N GLN A 50 -22.51 -16.88 7.87
CA GLN A 50 -22.97 -18.20 8.31
C GLN A 50 -24.29 -18.14 9.09
N LYS A 51 -24.66 -16.95 9.59
CA LYS A 51 -25.82 -16.73 10.47
C LYS A 51 -26.95 -15.97 9.76
N VAL A 52 -26.61 -15.15 8.76
CA VAL A 52 -27.58 -14.33 8.01
C VAL A 52 -28.35 -15.19 6.99
N GLN A 53 -29.68 -15.13 7.06
CA GLN A 53 -30.58 -15.76 6.09
C GLN A 53 -31.24 -14.75 5.14
N ALA A 54 -31.42 -13.49 5.57
CA ALA A 54 -32.04 -12.46 4.75
C ALA A 54 -31.17 -12.17 3.50
N HIS A 55 -31.79 -12.26 2.32
CA HIS A 55 -31.08 -12.18 1.04
C HIS A 55 -30.37 -10.83 0.85
N GLU A 56 -31.05 -9.71 1.12
CA GLU A 56 -30.51 -8.36 0.96
C GLU A 56 -29.30 -8.11 1.86
N VAL A 57 -29.41 -8.47 3.14
CA VAL A 57 -28.31 -8.42 4.11
C VAL A 57 -27.14 -9.26 3.63
N ARG A 58 -27.41 -10.49 3.17
CA ARG A 58 -26.37 -11.40 2.70
C ARG A 58 -25.62 -10.84 1.49
N VAL A 59 -26.33 -10.27 0.52
CA VAL A 59 -25.73 -9.65 -0.67
C VAL A 59 -24.81 -8.48 -0.29
N ILE A 60 -25.25 -7.61 0.63
CA ILE A 60 -24.42 -6.51 1.13
C ILE A 60 -23.18 -7.04 1.85
N VAL A 61 -23.34 -7.98 2.79
CA VAL A 61 -22.23 -8.52 3.58
C VAL A 61 -21.22 -9.28 2.72
N GLU A 62 -21.68 -10.04 1.71
CA GLU A 62 -20.80 -10.72 0.75
C GLU A 62 -19.93 -9.71 -0.03
N PHE A 63 -20.55 -8.63 -0.50
CA PHE A 63 -19.84 -7.58 -1.23
C PHE A 63 -18.79 -6.87 -0.37
N LEU A 64 -19.17 -6.47 0.86
CA LEU A 64 -18.25 -5.82 1.80
C LEU A 64 -17.11 -6.76 2.19
N ARG A 65 -17.39 -8.04 2.44
CA ARG A 65 -16.37 -9.06 2.72
C ARG A 65 -15.37 -9.17 1.58
N ASP A 66 -15.86 -9.26 0.34
CA ASP A 66 -15.02 -9.39 -0.86
C ASP A 66 -14.11 -8.17 -1.02
N ILE A 67 -14.61 -6.94 -0.79
CA ILE A 67 -13.79 -5.71 -0.81
C ILE A 67 -12.72 -5.74 0.28
N MET A 68 -13.10 -6.01 1.53
CA MET A 68 -12.15 -6.03 2.64
C MET A 68 -11.06 -7.08 2.44
N GLN A 69 -11.40 -8.24 1.86
CA GLN A 69 -10.42 -9.26 1.50
C GLN A 69 -9.53 -8.84 0.33
N ALA A 70 -10.08 -8.14 -0.69
CA ALA A 70 -9.30 -7.59 -1.79
C ALA A 70 -8.26 -6.58 -1.29
N VAL A 71 -8.67 -5.70 -0.36
CA VAL A 71 -7.77 -4.75 0.29
C VAL A 71 -6.73 -5.47 1.16
N ALA A 72 -7.11 -6.55 1.87
CA ALA A 72 -6.14 -7.35 2.62
C ALA A 72 -5.09 -8.01 1.73
N ASP A 73 -5.50 -8.57 0.59
CA ASP A 73 -4.59 -9.15 -0.39
C ASP A 73 -3.69 -8.07 -1.01
N TRP A 74 -4.23 -6.88 -1.29
CA TRP A 74 -3.45 -5.75 -1.77
C TRP A 74 -2.39 -5.35 -0.74
N ASP A 75 -2.79 -5.11 0.50
CA ASP A 75 -1.92 -4.68 1.59
C ASP A 75 -0.81 -5.69 1.95
N ALA A 76 -0.98 -6.95 1.54
CA ALA A 76 0.00 -8.04 1.63
C ALA A 76 0.84 -8.24 0.35
N PHE A 77 0.82 -7.26 -0.58
CA PHE A 77 1.48 -7.30 -1.89
C PHE A 77 1.03 -8.45 -2.82
N GLN A 78 -0.15 -9.03 -2.59
CA GLN A 78 -0.75 -10.08 -3.42
C GLN A 78 -1.53 -9.46 -4.58
N HIS A 79 -0.90 -8.54 -5.31
CA HIS A 79 -1.55 -7.63 -6.27
C HIS A 79 -2.38 -8.35 -7.34
N ALA A 80 -1.95 -9.54 -7.80
CA ALA A 80 -2.71 -10.31 -8.79
C ALA A 80 -4.06 -10.82 -8.23
N ARG A 81 -4.08 -11.27 -6.98
CA ARG A 81 -5.32 -11.71 -6.30
C ARG A 81 -6.21 -10.51 -6.00
N ALA A 82 -5.62 -9.44 -5.46
CA ALA A 82 -6.31 -8.19 -5.19
C ALA A 82 -6.97 -7.60 -6.44
N LEU A 83 -6.25 -7.53 -7.56
CA LEU A 83 -6.76 -7.00 -8.83
C LEU A 83 -7.98 -7.78 -9.30
N LYS A 84 -7.91 -9.12 -9.33
CA LYS A 84 -9.04 -9.96 -9.76
C LYS A 84 -10.28 -9.72 -8.90
N ALA A 85 -10.10 -9.59 -7.58
CA ALA A 85 -11.18 -9.32 -6.65
C ALA A 85 -11.75 -7.89 -6.84
N MET A 86 -10.88 -6.89 -7.00
CA MET A 86 -11.27 -5.49 -7.20
C MET A 86 -12.01 -5.27 -8.52
N GLU A 87 -11.57 -5.93 -9.61
CA GLU A 87 -12.27 -5.90 -10.91
C GLU A 87 -13.67 -6.51 -10.82
N ARG A 88 -13.82 -7.58 -10.01
CA ARG A 88 -15.15 -8.12 -9.70
C ARG A 88 -15.97 -7.13 -8.89
N ALA A 89 -15.41 -6.56 -7.82
CA ALA A 89 -16.12 -5.61 -6.97
C ALA A 89 -16.67 -4.42 -7.78
N VAL A 90 -15.83 -3.79 -8.61
CA VAL A 90 -16.28 -2.66 -9.45
C VAL A 90 -17.37 -3.07 -10.44
N ARG A 91 -17.29 -4.27 -11.04
CA ARG A 91 -18.34 -4.76 -11.95
C ARG A 91 -19.66 -5.04 -11.24
N GLU A 92 -19.63 -5.54 -10.00
CA GLU A 92 -20.84 -5.87 -9.25
C GLU A 92 -21.42 -4.66 -8.49
N LEU A 93 -20.64 -3.61 -8.22
CA LEU A 93 -21.05 -2.42 -7.46
C LEU A 93 -22.40 -1.84 -7.91
N PRO A 94 -22.69 -1.59 -9.21
CA PRO A 94 -23.96 -1.00 -9.63
C PRO A 94 -25.20 -1.81 -9.24
N LYS A 95 -25.04 -3.12 -8.98
CA LYS A 95 -26.15 -4.01 -8.58
C LYS A 95 -26.50 -3.90 -7.10
N VAL A 96 -25.56 -3.44 -6.28
CA VAL A 96 -25.68 -3.43 -4.81
C VAL A 96 -25.56 -2.03 -4.21
N GLN A 97 -25.09 -1.05 -4.98
CA GLN A 97 -24.80 0.30 -4.52
C GLN A 97 -25.98 0.95 -3.80
N GLY A 98 -27.17 0.95 -4.40
CA GLY A 98 -28.36 1.56 -3.78
C GLY A 98 -28.77 0.90 -2.46
N LEU A 99 -28.53 -0.41 -2.31
CA LEU A 99 -28.79 -1.12 -1.04
C LEU A 99 -27.75 -0.73 0.02
N ILE A 100 -26.48 -0.63 -0.36
CA ILE A 100 -25.40 -0.23 0.56
C ILE A 100 -25.59 1.22 1.00
N GLU A 101 -25.88 2.14 0.08
CA GLU A 101 -26.07 3.56 0.39
C GLU A 101 -27.27 3.82 1.31
N ALA A 102 -28.33 3.01 1.18
CA ALA A 102 -29.49 3.09 2.07
C ALA A 102 -29.17 2.64 3.51
N GLU A 103 -28.35 1.60 3.68
CA GLU A 103 -28.04 1.01 4.99
C GLU A 103 -26.77 1.58 5.65
N PHE A 104 -25.78 1.99 4.84
CA PHE A 104 -24.44 2.39 5.24
C PHE A 104 -23.93 3.58 4.40
N PRO A 105 -24.59 4.75 4.46
CA PRO A 105 -24.21 5.94 3.69
C PRO A 105 -22.77 6.41 3.95
N GLU A 106 -22.19 6.09 5.11
CA GLU A 106 -20.79 6.37 5.46
C GLU A 106 -19.76 5.65 4.57
N LEU A 107 -20.17 4.67 3.74
CA LEU A 107 -19.30 3.96 2.81
C LEU A 107 -19.07 4.69 1.48
N HIS A 108 -19.74 5.81 1.20
CA HIS A 108 -19.68 6.49 -0.11
C HIS A 108 -18.24 6.71 -0.61
N LEU A 109 -17.34 7.24 0.22
CA LEU A 109 -15.93 7.47 -0.16
C LEU A 109 -15.19 6.18 -0.51
N LEU A 110 -15.47 5.08 0.20
CA LEU A 110 -14.85 3.80 -0.08
C LEU A 110 -15.36 3.22 -1.40
N LEU A 111 -16.66 3.35 -1.68
CA LEU A 111 -17.27 2.85 -2.92
C LEU A 111 -16.78 3.61 -4.15
N GLU A 112 -16.71 4.95 -4.07
CA GLU A 112 -16.16 5.80 -5.13
C GLU A 112 -14.67 5.48 -5.41
N TRP A 113 -13.91 5.18 -4.36
CA TRP A 113 -12.49 4.86 -4.47
C TRP A 113 -12.18 3.50 -5.11
N LEU A 114 -13.15 2.58 -5.24
CA LEU A 114 -12.89 1.25 -5.80
C LEU A 114 -12.36 1.29 -7.25
N GLU A 115 -12.76 2.30 -8.03
CA GLU A 115 -12.24 2.48 -9.40
C GLU A 115 -10.77 2.88 -9.39
N THR A 116 -10.40 3.86 -8.56
CA THR A 116 -9.01 4.28 -8.34
C THR A 116 -8.15 3.12 -7.87
N ALA A 117 -8.65 2.33 -6.90
CA ALA A 117 -7.98 1.13 -6.40
C ALA A 117 -7.73 0.09 -7.51
N ARG A 118 -8.75 -0.20 -8.32
CA ARG A 118 -8.65 -1.12 -9.47
C ARG A 118 -7.61 -0.64 -10.46
N ASP A 119 -7.62 0.65 -10.81
CA ASP A 119 -6.75 1.19 -11.85
C ASP A 119 -5.28 1.26 -11.39
N HIS A 120 -5.03 1.56 -10.13
CA HIS A 120 -3.70 1.42 -9.51
C HIS A 120 -3.20 -0.03 -9.55
N LEU A 121 -4.03 -1.00 -9.17
CA LEU A 121 -3.69 -2.42 -9.23
C LEU A 121 -3.41 -2.91 -10.66
N ARG A 122 -4.09 -2.34 -11.68
CA ARG A 122 -3.77 -2.59 -13.09
C ARG A 122 -2.41 -2.02 -13.48
N ALA A 123 -2.12 -0.79 -13.07
CA ALA A 123 -0.83 -0.16 -13.31
C ALA A 123 0.32 -0.98 -12.68
N LEU A 124 0.14 -1.47 -11.45
CA LEU A 124 1.07 -2.38 -10.78
C LEU A 124 1.28 -3.69 -11.56
N LYS A 125 0.22 -4.28 -12.12
CA LYS A 125 0.33 -5.49 -12.94
C LYS A 125 1.13 -5.23 -14.22
N ILE A 126 0.79 -4.18 -14.95
CA ILE A 126 1.49 -3.79 -16.20
C ILE A 126 2.97 -3.54 -15.92
N ALA A 127 3.27 -2.83 -14.85
CA ALA A 127 4.64 -2.57 -14.44
C ALA A 127 5.44 -3.84 -14.12
N LYS A 128 4.81 -4.82 -13.44
CA LYS A 128 5.47 -6.08 -13.08
C LYS A 128 5.82 -6.93 -14.30
N ASP A 129 5.05 -6.83 -15.37
CA ASP A 129 5.33 -7.50 -16.64
C ASP A 129 6.47 -6.80 -17.41
N GLY A 130 6.92 -5.62 -16.97
CA GLY A 130 8.07 -4.90 -17.51
C GLY A 130 9.42 -5.41 -16.98
N ALA A 131 10.51 -4.95 -17.62
CA ALA A 131 11.89 -5.38 -17.29
C ALA A 131 12.51 -4.64 -16.10
N LEU A 132 11.84 -3.62 -15.54
CA LEU A 132 12.41 -2.74 -14.51
C LEU A 132 12.12 -3.27 -13.09
N PRO A 133 13.11 -3.21 -12.17
CA PRO A 133 12.98 -3.72 -10.80
C PRO A 133 12.03 -2.89 -9.90
N LEU A 134 11.72 -1.65 -10.30
CA LEU A 134 10.74 -0.76 -9.70
C LEU A 134 10.08 0.08 -10.80
N SER A 135 8.80 0.37 -10.65
CA SER A 135 8.02 1.26 -11.50
C SER A 135 7.36 2.35 -10.66
N GLU A 136 6.93 3.44 -11.28
CA GLU A 136 6.20 4.52 -10.57
C GLU A 136 5.02 3.99 -9.72
N PRO A 137 4.12 3.10 -10.23
CA PRO A 137 3.06 2.53 -9.39
C PRO A 137 3.58 1.74 -8.18
N LEU A 138 4.73 1.07 -8.31
CA LEU A 138 5.32 0.32 -7.20
C LEU A 138 6.00 1.26 -6.18
N CYS A 139 6.51 2.42 -6.63
CA CYS A 139 6.99 3.47 -5.73
C CYS A 139 5.85 3.98 -4.84
N GLU A 140 4.74 4.36 -5.49
CA GLU A 140 3.53 4.83 -4.82
C GLU A 140 2.97 3.76 -3.87
N GLU A 141 2.96 2.49 -4.29
CA GLU A 141 2.53 1.38 -3.45
C GLU A 141 3.36 1.25 -2.17
N LEU A 142 4.70 1.27 -2.29
CA LEU A 142 5.58 1.14 -1.13
C LEU A 142 5.42 2.30 -0.16
N LEU A 143 5.31 3.54 -0.68
CA LEU A 143 5.11 4.73 0.12
C LEU A 143 3.75 4.70 0.84
N SER A 144 2.68 4.42 0.10
CA SER A 144 1.33 4.27 0.61
C SER A 144 1.25 3.18 1.69
N ASN A 145 1.88 2.03 1.46
CA ASN A 145 1.93 0.94 2.44
C ASN A 145 2.75 1.31 3.68
N ALA A 146 3.88 2.01 3.53
CA ALA A 146 4.66 2.51 4.66
C ALA A 146 3.83 3.45 5.55
N LEU A 147 3.09 4.39 4.95
CA LEU A 147 2.20 5.29 5.67
C LEU A 147 1.10 4.54 6.42
N ARG A 148 0.49 3.50 5.81
CA ARG A 148 -0.50 2.66 6.51
C ARG A 148 0.10 1.98 7.74
N ARG A 149 1.27 1.35 7.60
CA ARG A 149 1.97 0.68 8.71
C ARG A 149 2.29 1.64 9.85
N ALA A 150 2.75 2.85 9.54
CA ALA A 150 3.07 3.86 10.56
C ALA A 150 1.80 4.46 11.17
N ARG A 151 0.95 5.09 10.35
CA ARG A 151 -0.14 5.96 10.81
C ARG A 151 -1.36 5.21 11.34
N LEU A 152 -1.62 3.99 10.87
CA LEU A 152 -2.80 3.22 11.29
C LEU A 152 -2.45 2.13 12.31
N GLU A 153 -1.23 1.59 12.27
CA GLU A 153 -0.84 0.45 13.09
C GLU A 153 0.28 0.75 14.10
N GLY A 154 0.96 1.90 14.01
CA GLY A 154 2.09 2.23 14.87
C GLY A 154 3.32 1.34 14.65
N LYS A 155 3.42 0.67 13.49
CA LYS A 155 4.48 -0.28 13.15
C LYS A 155 5.66 0.43 12.47
N TYR A 156 6.34 1.30 13.22
CA TYR A 156 7.38 2.17 12.65
C TYR A 156 8.59 1.42 12.10
N GLU A 157 9.00 0.30 12.70
CA GLU A 157 10.07 -0.56 12.15
C GLU A 157 9.72 -1.06 10.73
N ASP A 158 8.50 -1.57 10.58
CA ASP A 158 7.99 -2.13 9.32
C ASP A 158 7.83 -1.03 8.25
N ALA A 159 7.37 0.15 8.67
CA ALA A 159 7.21 1.32 7.83
C ALA A 159 8.57 1.87 7.35
N THR A 160 9.54 2.02 8.26
CA THR A 160 10.90 2.47 7.92
C THR A 160 11.60 1.52 6.96
N ALA A 161 11.44 0.20 7.13
CA ALA A 161 12.00 -0.78 6.21
C ALA A 161 11.45 -0.64 4.78
N ARG A 162 10.17 -0.27 4.63
CA ARG A 162 9.55 0.02 3.32
C ARG A 162 10.07 1.30 2.69
N LEU A 163 10.20 2.38 3.47
CA LEU A 163 10.79 3.64 2.99
C LEU A 163 12.24 3.44 2.52
N TYR A 164 13.03 2.66 3.26
CA TYR A 164 14.39 2.31 2.83
C TYR A 164 14.38 1.46 1.54
N SER A 165 13.50 0.46 1.47
CA SER A 165 13.36 -0.38 0.26
C SER A 165 12.94 0.44 -0.95
N LEU A 166 12.09 1.45 -0.78
CA LEU A 166 11.69 2.40 -1.82
C LEU A 166 12.92 3.17 -2.34
N PHE A 167 13.75 3.74 -1.47
CA PHE A 167 14.97 4.42 -1.89
C PHE A 167 15.93 3.51 -2.66
N GLU A 168 16.25 2.32 -2.14
CA GLU A 168 17.16 1.41 -2.83
C GLU A 168 16.66 1.03 -4.21
N LYS A 169 15.36 0.74 -4.33
CA LYS A 169 14.76 0.36 -5.59
C LYS A 169 14.71 1.53 -6.58
N GLU A 170 14.46 2.74 -6.12
CA GLU A 170 14.37 3.94 -6.96
C GLU A 170 15.73 4.31 -7.56
N VAL A 171 16.79 4.23 -6.76
CA VAL A 171 18.15 4.50 -7.25
C VAL A 171 18.59 3.42 -8.24
N LYS A 172 18.27 2.14 -7.97
CA LYS A 172 18.53 1.04 -8.92
C LYS A 172 17.79 1.23 -10.24
N ARG A 173 16.53 1.63 -10.18
CA ARG A 173 15.69 1.90 -11.36
C ARG A 173 16.34 2.99 -12.22
N ARG A 174 16.74 4.12 -11.62
CA ARG A 174 17.40 5.23 -12.32
C ARG A 174 18.71 4.81 -12.98
N LEU A 175 19.54 4.04 -12.26
CA LEU A 175 20.79 3.52 -12.82
C LEU A 175 20.56 2.63 -14.04
N LEU A 176 19.56 1.75 -13.98
CA LEU A 176 19.20 0.88 -15.08
C LEU A 176 18.61 1.66 -16.27
N GLU A 177 17.69 2.59 -16.03
CA GLU A 177 17.03 3.36 -17.09
C GLU A 177 17.98 4.33 -17.80
N GLN A 178 18.81 5.07 -17.05
CA GLN A 178 19.65 6.13 -17.59
C GLN A 178 20.95 5.60 -18.18
N HIS A 179 21.45 4.47 -17.67
CA HIS A 179 22.77 3.96 -18.01
C HIS A 179 22.83 2.45 -18.32
N ASN A 180 21.71 1.72 -18.21
CA ASN A 180 21.65 0.27 -18.40
C ASN A 180 22.65 -0.51 -17.51
N LEU A 181 22.84 -0.04 -16.27
CA LEU A 181 23.73 -0.65 -15.29
C LEU A 181 22.95 -1.27 -14.12
N ASP A 182 23.45 -2.39 -13.60
CA ASP A 182 22.94 -3.04 -12.38
C ASP A 182 23.93 -2.79 -11.23
N ASN A 183 23.45 -2.17 -10.16
CA ASN A 183 24.27 -1.83 -9.01
C ASN A 183 24.78 -3.05 -8.22
N SER A 184 24.25 -4.24 -8.47
CA SER A 184 24.66 -5.51 -7.84
C SER A 184 25.61 -6.35 -8.70
N ALA A 185 25.82 -5.93 -9.95
CA ALA A 185 26.64 -6.63 -10.94
C ALA A 185 27.36 -5.66 -11.90
N CYS A 186 27.81 -4.51 -11.38
CA CYS A 186 28.42 -3.47 -12.21
C CYS A 186 29.89 -3.79 -12.48
N LEU A 187 30.29 -3.85 -13.76
CA LEU A 187 31.68 -4.06 -14.14
C LEU A 187 32.53 -2.82 -13.83
N LEU A 188 33.75 -3.02 -13.32
CA LEU A 188 34.68 -1.95 -12.98
C LEU A 188 34.96 -0.99 -14.15
N ASP A 189 35.02 -1.53 -15.36
CA ASP A 189 35.25 -0.75 -16.59
C ASP A 189 34.07 0.16 -16.95
N SER A 190 32.86 -0.17 -16.50
CA SER A 190 31.66 0.65 -16.68
C SER A 190 31.58 1.82 -15.70
N ILE A 191 32.43 1.85 -14.67
CA ILE A 191 32.49 2.93 -13.68
C ILE A 191 33.34 4.08 -14.25
N PRO A 192 32.90 5.35 -14.13
CA PRO A 192 33.67 6.51 -14.55
C PRO A 192 35.06 6.56 -13.91
N GLU A 193 36.09 6.93 -14.69
CA GLU A 193 37.49 7.03 -14.23
C GLU A 193 37.65 7.86 -12.96
N THR A 194 36.85 8.92 -12.82
CA THR A 194 36.88 9.85 -11.68
C THR A 194 36.61 9.18 -10.33
N ILE A 195 35.84 8.08 -10.32
CA ILE A 195 35.48 7.35 -9.09
C ILE A 195 35.93 5.87 -9.14
N ARG A 196 36.50 5.41 -10.25
CA ARG A 196 36.83 3.98 -10.46
C ARG A 196 37.80 3.46 -9.41
N ASP A 197 38.83 4.25 -9.07
CA ASP A 197 39.84 3.85 -8.09
C ASP A 197 39.23 3.63 -6.70
N ASP A 198 38.25 4.46 -6.31
CA ASP A 198 37.56 4.33 -5.02
C ASP A 198 36.75 3.03 -4.89
N TYR A 199 36.32 2.46 -6.01
CA TYR A 199 35.55 1.22 -6.06
C TYR A 199 36.35 -0.01 -6.46
N SER A 200 37.52 0.15 -7.09
CA SER A 200 38.40 -0.95 -7.48
C SER A 200 38.74 -1.90 -6.31
N ARG A 201 38.95 -1.35 -5.11
CA ARG A 201 39.22 -2.10 -3.87
C ARG A 201 38.04 -2.96 -3.38
N TYR A 202 36.84 -2.72 -3.88
CA TYR A 202 35.62 -3.45 -3.55
C TYR A 202 35.17 -4.38 -4.70
N ALA A 203 35.95 -4.45 -5.79
CA ALA A 203 35.68 -5.35 -6.90
C ALA A 203 36.03 -6.80 -6.51
N ASP A 204 35.24 -7.76 -7.01
CA ASP A 204 35.53 -9.18 -6.87
C ASP A 204 36.60 -9.66 -7.88
N GLU A 205 36.93 -10.95 -7.84
CA GLU A 205 37.90 -11.59 -8.75
C GLU A 205 37.53 -11.46 -10.24
N LYS A 206 36.29 -11.11 -10.56
CA LYS A 206 35.77 -10.90 -11.92
C LYS A 206 35.65 -9.41 -12.28
N ASN A 207 36.23 -8.52 -11.48
CA ASN A 207 36.11 -7.07 -11.60
C ASN A 207 34.66 -6.57 -11.49
N VAL A 208 33.79 -7.27 -10.74
CA VAL A 208 32.42 -6.85 -10.48
C VAL A 208 32.33 -6.12 -9.15
N CYS A 209 31.73 -4.93 -9.17
CA CYS A 209 31.47 -4.09 -8.00
C CYS A 209 29.99 -4.18 -7.58
N ARG A 210 29.76 -4.13 -6.27
CA ARG A 210 28.41 -4.05 -5.68
C ARG A 210 28.26 -2.77 -4.87
N PHE A 211 27.17 -2.06 -5.12
CA PHE A 211 26.89 -0.78 -4.50
C PHE A 211 25.65 -0.87 -3.60
N GLY A 212 25.76 -0.30 -2.39
CA GLY A 212 24.59 0.08 -1.59
C GLY A 212 23.95 1.37 -2.11
N LEU A 213 22.92 1.87 -1.41
CA LEU A 213 22.19 3.09 -1.80
C LEU A 213 23.12 4.27 -2.11
N LYS A 214 23.92 4.70 -1.13
CA LYS A 214 24.86 5.83 -1.26
C LYS A 214 25.85 5.67 -2.41
N GLY A 215 26.47 4.50 -2.53
CA GLY A 215 27.41 4.22 -3.62
C GLY A 215 26.75 4.28 -5.00
N THR A 216 25.48 3.85 -5.08
CA THR A 216 24.71 3.90 -6.33
C THR A 216 24.34 5.34 -6.71
N VAL A 217 24.02 6.20 -5.73
CA VAL A 217 23.79 7.64 -5.98
C VAL A 217 25.07 8.34 -6.45
N HIS A 218 26.22 8.06 -5.83
CA HIS A 218 27.50 8.62 -6.28
C HIS A 218 27.89 8.15 -7.68
N LEU A 219 27.59 6.90 -8.02
CA LEU A 219 27.77 6.40 -9.38
C LEU A 219 26.90 7.16 -10.38
N LEU A 220 25.61 7.36 -10.08
CA LEU A 220 24.70 8.18 -10.91
C LEU A 220 25.20 9.61 -11.09
N GLN A 221 25.69 10.24 -10.02
CA GLN A 221 26.26 11.58 -10.08
C GLN A 221 27.49 11.63 -10.99
N ALA A 222 28.42 10.67 -10.84
CA ALA A 222 29.64 10.60 -11.63
C ALA A 222 29.39 10.30 -13.11
N LEU A 223 28.28 9.61 -13.43
CA LEU A 223 27.82 9.37 -14.79
C LEU A 223 27.18 10.60 -15.46
N GLY A 224 27.10 11.74 -14.74
CA GLY A 224 26.65 13.01 -15.28
C GLY A 224 25.13 13.14 -15.40
N SER A 225 24.38 12.42 -14.57
CA SER A 225 22.91 12.54 -14.55
C SER A 225 22.48 13.95 -14.10
N GLN A 226 21.72 14.66 -14.94
CA GLN A 226 20.97 15.86 -14.55
C GLN A 226 19.65 15.42 -13.89
N ASP A 227 19.77 14.67 -12.81
CA ASP A 227 18.64 14.04 -12.14
C ASP A 227 18.34 14.77 -10.82
N LEU A 228 17.17 15.43 -10.76
CA LEU A 228 16.71 16.13 -9.55
C LEU A 228 16.64 15.21 -8.33
N PHE A 229 16.39 13.91 -8.51
CA PHE A 229 16.45 12.94 -7.41
C PHE A 229 17.86 12.91 -6.81
N VAL A 230 18.89 12.80 -7.66
CA VAL A 230 20.30 12.72 -7.25
C VAL A 230 20.71 14.03 -6.58
N GLU A 231 20.36 15.17 -7.16
CA GLU A 231 20.65 16.48 -6.59
C GLU A 231 20.04 16.64 -5.19
N ARG A 232 18.75 16.31 -5.03
CA ARG A 232 18.06 16.41 -3.74
C ARG A 232 18.58 15.41 -2.70
N TYR A 233 18.93 14.20 -3.13
CA TYR A 233 19.57 13.22 -2.25
C TYR A 233 20.88 13.77 -1.70
N LEU A 234 21.74 14.29 -2.59
CA LEU A 234 23.04 14.84 -2.22
C LEU A 234 22.91 16.08 -1.32
N GLU A 235 21.88 16.91 -1.52
CA GLU A 235 21.57 18.04 -0.65
C GLU A 235 21.31 17.60 0.80
N LYS A 236 20.67 16.44 1.00
CA LYS A 236 20.30 15.90 2.31
C LYS A 236 21.10 14.66 2.71
N GLU A 237 22.26 14.45 2.10
CA GLU A 237 22.99 13.18 2.22
C GLU A 237 23.31 12.83 3.68
N LYS A 238 23.74 13.82 4.47
CA LYS A 238 24.13 13.60 5.88
C LYS A 238 22.94 13.22 6.75
N GLU A 239 21.79 13.83 6.51
CA GLU A 239 20.53 13.55 7.19
C GLU A 239 20.03 12.16 6.81
N ILE A 240 20.08 11.81 5.52
CA ILE A 240 19.71 10.48 5.02
C ILE A 240 20.62 9.41 5.60
N ASP A 241 21.94 9.61 5.61
CA ASP A 241 22.91 8.68 6.19
C ASP A 241 22.63 8.46 7.69
N ARG A 242 22.27 9.51 8.42
CA ARG A 242 21.90 9.40 9.84
C ARG A 242 20.60 8.60 10.02
N ALA A 243 19.57 8.88 9.23
CA ALA A 243 18.27 8.20 9.30
C ALA A 243 18.40 6.71 8.95
N ILE A 244 19.16 6.38 7.91
CA ILE A 244 19.47 4.99 7.51
C ILE A 244 20.32 4.31 8.58
N GLY A 245 21.30 5.03 9.16
CA GLY A 245 22.08 4.54 10.30
C GLY A 245 21.20 4.18 11.49
N ALA A 246 20.17 4.98 11.78
CA ALA A 246 19.20 4.68 12.84
C ALA A 246 18.40 3.40 12.55
N ARG A 247 18.02 3.14 11.29
CA ARG A 247 17.41 1.86 10.87
C ARG A 247 18.37 0.69 11.06
N ASN A 248 19.63 0.84 10.66
CA ASN A 248 20.60 -0.25 10.80
C ASN A 248 20.92 -0.55 12.26
N ALA A 249 20.83 0.43 13.15
CA ALA A 249 20.94 0.25 14.59
C ALA A 249 19.64 -0.20 15.28
N SER A 250 18.55 -0.44 14.52
CA SER A 250 17.27 -0.80 15.09
C SER A 250 17.13 -2.28 15.42
N ILE A 251 16.05 -2.67 16.12
CA ILE A 251 15.76 -4.06 16.50
C ILE A 251 15.61 -4.99 15.28
N LEU A 252 15.00 -4.51 14.19
CA LEU A 252 14.89 -5.29 12.94
C LEU A 252 16.10 -5.10 12.00
N GLY A 253 17.05 -4.24 12.39
CA GLY A 253 18.35 -4.12 11.75
C GLY A 253 19.39 -5.01 12.43
N HIS A 254 20.48 -4.38 12.89
CA HIS A 254 21.61 -5.03 13.55
C HIS A 254 21.79 -4.57 15.01
N GLY A 255 20.89 -3.74 15.54
CA GLY A 255 20.97 -3.22 16.90
C GLY A 255 19.82 -3.68 17.79
N THR A 256 19.52 -2.88 18.81
CA THR A 256 18.62 -3.27 19.91
C THR A 256 17.56 -2.23 20.27
N GLN A 257 17.57 -1.07 19.60
CA GLN A 257 16.65 0.02 19.90
C GLN A 257 15.51 0.08 18.88
N PRO A 258 14.24 0.23 19.28
CA PRO A 258 13.15 0.33 18.33
C PRO A 258 13.20 1.67 17.57
N ILE A 259 12.71 1.67 16.34
CA ILE A 259 12.38 2.90 15.62
C ILE A 259 11.15 3.57 16.27
N THR A 260 11.30 4.85 16.60
CA THR A 260 10.24 5.71 17.11
C THR A 260 9.52 6.42 15.97
N GLU A 261 8.31 6.92 16.24
CA GLU A 261 7.56 7.77 15.30
C GLU A 261 8.40 8.92 14.75
N ALA A 262 9.06 9.67 15.63
CA ALA A 262 9.90 10.81 15.22
C ALA A 262 11.03 10.43 14.23
N LYS A 263 11.61 9.23 14.37
CA LYS A 263 12.66 8.75 13.45
C LYS A 263 12.08 8.29 12.11
N PHE A 264 10.89 7.69 12.15
CA PHE A 264 10.14 7.39 10.93
C PHE A 264 9.77 8.67 10.18
N ASP A 265 9.27 9.69 10.89
CA ASP A 265 8.89 10.98 10.31
C ASP A 265 10.08 11.72 9.69
N GLU A 266 11.24 11.71 10.37
CA GLU A 266 12.48 12.26 9.82
C GLU A 266 12.82 11.59 8.47
N LEU A 267 12.79 10.26 8.40
CA LEU A 267 13.05 9.55 7.14
C LEU A 267 11.97 9.82 6.09
N LEU A 268 10.69 9.86 6.47
CA LEU A 268 9.58 10.12 5.56
C LEU A 268 9.73 11.49 4.89
N ILE A 269 10.03 12.54 5.66
CA ILE A 269 10.25 13.90 5.14
C ILE A 269 11.38 13.91 4.11
N LEU A 270 12.49 13.21 4.40
CA LEU A 270 13.61 13.08 3.48
C LEU A 270 13.22 12.34 2.20
N VAL A 271 12.49 11.22 2.32
CA VAL A 271 12.01 10.44 1.17
C VAL A 271 11.08 11.27 0.28
N LEU A 272 10.10 11.94 0.86
CA LEU A 272 9.16 12.80 0.13
C LEU A 272 9.88 13.95 -0.57
N PHE A 273 10.82 14.60 0.11
CA PHE A 273 11.65 15.66 -0.47
C PHE A 273 12.44 15.16 -1.68
N VAL A 274 13.18 14.06 -1.52
CA VAL A 274 14.03 13.50 -2.59
C VAL A 274 13.17 13.04 -3.78
N LEU A 275 12.05 12.38 -3.54
CA LEU A 275 11.11 11.97 -4.59
C LEU A 275 10.35 13.13 -5.23
N GLY A 276 10.22 14.27 -4.54
CA GLY A 276 9.42 15.40 -4.99
C GLY A 276 7.91 15.17 -4.90
N VAL A 277 7.48 14.35 -3.95
CA VAL A 277 6.08 13.97 -3.73
C VAL A 277 5.58 14.62 -2.45
N LYS A 278 4.34 15.10 -2.41
CA LYS A 278 3.73 15.55 -1.16
C LYS A 278 2.98 14.41 -0.48
N GLU A 279 2.96 14.41 0.87
CA GLU A 279 2.28 13.34 1.63
C GLU A 279 0.78 13.26 1.34
N ASP A 280 0.13 14.39 1.07
CA ASP A 280 -1.30 14.48 0.74
C ASP A 280 -1.66 14.03 -0.68
N GLU A 281 -0.65 13.85 -1.54
CA GLU A 281 -0.81 13.31 -2.89
C GLU A 281 -0.67 11.77 -2.91
N VAL A 282 -0.24 11.15 -1.80
CA VAL A 282 -0.04 9.69 -1.73
C VAL A 282 -1.40 8.99 -1.70
N LEU A 283 -1.59 8.00 -2.60
CA LEU A 283 -2.77 7.13 -2.60
C LEU A 283 -3.06 6.61 -1.20
N CYS A 284 -4.27 6.86 -0.70
CA CYS A 284 -4.71 6.39 0.60
C CYS A 284 -6.02 5.61 0.49
N ILE A 285 -6.18 4.62 1.36
CA ILE A 285 -7.43 3.87 1.49
C ILE A 285 -8.37 4.73 2.34
N PRO A 286 -9.55 5.13 1.83
CA PRO A 286 -10.48 5.95 2.59
C PRO A 286 -10.89 5.29 3.90
N LYS A 287 -10.94 6.07 4.97
CA LYS A 287 -11.55 5.62 6.22
C LYS A 287 -13.07 5.60 6.05
N ILE A 288 -13.70 4.56 6.58
CA ILE A 288 -15.16 4.49 6.71
C ILE A 288 -15.54 5.44 7.86
N GLN A 289 -16.30 6.49 7.55
CA GLN A 289 -16.65 7.50 8.56
C GLN A 289 -17.57 6.90 9.63
N LYS A 290 -17.48 7.39 10.86
CA LYS A 290 -18.49 7.08 11.88
C LYS A 290 -19.72 7.93 11.57
N SER A 291 -20.83 7.26 11.33
CA SER A 291 -22.18 7.82 11.27
C SER A 291 -22.63 8.33 12.63
#